data_AF-A0A833RT90-F1
#
_entry.id   AF-A0A833RT90-F1
#
_cell.length_a   1.000
_cell.length_b   1.000
_cell.length_c   1.000
_cell.angle_alpha   90.00
_cell.angle_beta   90.00
_cell.angle_gamma   90.00
#
_symmetry.space_group_name_H-M   'P 1'
#
loop_
_entity.id
_entity.type
_entity.pdbx_description
1 polymer ?
#
loop_
_entity_poly.entity_id
_entity_poly.type
_entity_poly.pdbx_seq_one_letter_code
_entity_poly.pdbx_strand_id
1 'polypeptide(L)'
;MAALYRVLNYLGKNVISTAQNRNISLSAVTRIKEIVQKKEGNTLIFEAVIKPDPYEGRFLKSKNGACSICSAGLDIKHTDVLILNQFVTSEGNILPRRVTGLCEMQQKRISSLILMAQHAGLMLRRSPKGGLLHPLQKRKWKKFNSYYDERTIRARYK
;
A
#
# COMPACT_ATOMS: atom_id res chain seq x y z
N MET A 1 -32.88 1.21 -39.08
CA MET A 1 -33.18 0.58 -37.77
C MET A 1 -31.94 0.15 -36.97
N ALA A 2 -30.80 -0.20 -37.59
CA ALA A 2 -29.60 -0.63 -36.85
C ALA A 2 -28.71 0.51 -36.28
N ALA A 3 -28.84 1.74 -36.80
CA ALA A 3 -28.02 2.88 -36.38
C ALA A 3 -28.46 3.44 -35.01
N LEU A 4 -29.76 3.50 -34.73
CA LEU A 4 -30.31 3.96 -33.45
C LEU A 4 -29.95 3.01 -32.29
N TYR A 5 -29.88 1.71 -32.56
CA TYR A 5 -29.49 0.69 -31.58
C TYR A 5 -28.04 0.83 -31.12
N ARG A 6 -27.15 1.30 -32.01
CA ARG A 6 -25.73 1.53 -31.68
C ARG A 6 -25.51 2.80 -30.86
N VAL A 7 -26.36 3.83 -31.03
CA VAL A 7 -26.31 5.06 -30.23
C VAL A 7 -26.84 4.82 -28.81
N LEU A 8 -27.92 4.05 -28.66
CA LEU A 8 -28.47 3.66 -27.35
C LEU A 8 -27.46 2.84 -26.51
N ASN A 9 -26.72 1.93 -27.15
CA ASN A 9 -25.64 1.17 -26.48
C ASN A 9 -24.42 2.01 -26.08
N TYR A 10 -24.25 3.20 -26.67
CA TYR A 10 -23.18 4.13 -26.29
C TYR A 10 -23.61 5.04 -25.12
N LEU A 11 -24.89 5.40 -25.03
CA LEU A 11 -25.44 6.22 -23.93
C LEU A 11 -25.65 5.42 -22.63
N GLY A 12 -25.92 4.11 -22.71
CA GLY A 12 -26.01 3.22 -21.54
C GLY A 12 -24.69 2.92 -20.82
N LYS A 13 -23.57 3.48 -21.29
CA LYS A 13 -22.25 3.36 -20.62
C LYS A 13 -21.93 4.55 -19.71
N ASN A 14 -22.80 5.56 -19.66
CA ASN A 14 -22.76 6.54 -18.57
C ASN A 14 -23.49 5.97 -17.35
N VAL A 15 -22.99 6.31 -16.17
CA VAL A 15 -23.55 5.95 -14.84
C VAL A 15 -23.10 4.57 -14.32
N ILE A 16 -21.81 4.27 -14.36
CA ILE A 16 -21.22 3.60 -13.19
C ILE A 16 -21.08 4.68 -12.14
N SER A 17 -22.11 4.83 -11.31
CA SER A 17 -21.99 5.55 -10.05
C SER A 17 -20.82 4.92 -9.31
N THR A 18 -19.72 5.64 -9.14
CA THR A 18 -18.62 5.24 -8.25
C THR A 18 -19.01 5.38 -6.77
N ALA A 19 -20.30 5.64 -6.49
CA ALA A 19 -20.89 5.73 -5.18
C ALA A 19 -21.72 4.48 -4.85
N GLN A 20 -21.14 3.28 -4.96
CA GLN A 20 -21.69 2.11 -4.26
C GLN A 20 -20.58 1.27 -3.65
N ASN A 21 -19.94 1.80 -2.60
CA ASN A 21 -19.53 0.96 -1.49
C ASN A 21 -20.79 0.58 -0.70
N ARG A 22 -21.65 -0.28 -1.24
CA ARG A 22 -22.66 -0.96 -0.42
C ARG A 22 -21.93 -2.04 0.38
N ASN A 23 -21.28 -1.61 1.46
CA ASN A 23 -20.91 -2.51 2.53
C ASN A 23 -22.22 -2.91 3.21
N ILE A 24 -22.63 -4.18 3.10
CA ILE A 24 -23.65 -4.76 3.98
C ILE A 24 -22.95 -5.02 5.32
N SER A 25 -22.69 -3.94 6.04
CA SER A 25 -22.20 -3.96 7.42
C SER A 25 -22.96 -2.88 8.15
N LEU A 26 -23.89 -3.28 9.01
CA LEU A 26 -24.62 -2.37 9.88
C LEU A 26 -23.72 -1.82 11.00
N SER A 27 -22.59 -2.48 11.26
CA SER A 27 -21.60 -2.00 12.21
C SER A 27 -20.64 -1.01 11.55
N ALA A 28 -20.31 0.05 12.28
CA ALA A 28 -19.27 0.99 11.90
C ALA A 28 -17.92 0.25 11.78
N VAL A 29 -17.12 0.59 10.76
CA VAL A 29 -15.76 0.04 10.62
C VAL A 29 -14.90 0.57 11.76
N THR A 30 -14.68 -0.26 12.76
CA THR A 30 -13.79 0.05 13.87
C THR A 30 -12.35 0.00 13.35
N ARG A 31 -11.71 1.17 13.19
CA ARG A 31 -10.29 1.31 12.76
C ARG A 31 -9.32 0.90 13.88
N ILE A 32 -9.51 -0.29 14.43
CA ILE A 32 -8.72 -0.85 15.52
C ILE A 32 -7.29 -1.04 15.01
N LYS A 33 -6.32 -0.52 15.76
CA LYS A 33 -4.90 -0.53 15.37
C LYS A 33 -4.10 -1.61 16.08
N GLU A 34 -4.43 -1.95 17.32
CA GLU A 34 -3.67 -2.90 18.13
C GLU A 34 -4.59 -3.84 18.90
N ILE A 35 -4.27 -5.14 18.87
CA ILE A 35 -4.93 -6.19 19.65
C ILE A 35 -3.91 -6.62 20.70
N VAL A 36 -4.22 -6.37 21.97
CA VAL A 36 -3.35 -6.73 23.11
C VAL A 36 -3.84 -8.05 23.69
N GLN A 37 -2.95 -9.02 23.82
CA GLN A 37 -3.22 -10.29 24.49
C GLN A 37 -2.66 -10.25 25.92
N LYS A 38 -3.52 -10.42 26.92
CA LYS A 38 -3.15 -10.59 28.33
C LYS A 38 -3.48 -12.02 28.77
N LYS A 39 -2.61 -12.66 29.54
CA LYS A 39 -2.87 -13.98 30.13
C LYS A 39 -2.97 -13.83 31.64
N GLU A 40 -4.14 -14.09 32.20
CA GLU A 40 -4.38 -14.11 33.65
C GLU A 40 -4.66 -15.55 34.08
N GLY A 41 -3.64 -16.21 34.62
CA GLY A 41 -3.71 -17.63 34.96
C GLY A 41 -4.06 -18.50 33.75
N ASN A 42 -5.27 -19.06 33.73
CA ASN A 42 -5.80 -19.90 32.65
C ASN A 42 -6.65 -19.14 31.62
N THR A 43 -6.93 -17.84 31.84
CA THR A 43 -7.81 -17.04 30.96
C THR A 43 -6.98 -16.15 30.04
N LEU A 44 -7.27 -16.20 28.73
CA LEU A 44 -6.68 -15.33 27.71
C LEU A 44 -7.64 -14.17 27.41
N ILE A 45 -7.24 -12.94 27.76
CA ILE A 45 -8.03 -11.72 27.54
C ILE A 45 -7.46 -11.01 26.31
N PHE A 46 -8.31 -10.73 25.32
CA PHE A 46 -7.97 -9.95 24.13
C PHE A 46 -8.63 -8.57 24.21
N GLU A 47 -7.82 -7.52 24.27
CA GLU A 47 -8.28 -6.14 24.31
C GLU A 47 -8.00 -5.44 22.97
N ALA A 48 -9.02 -4.81 22.40
CA ALA A 48 -8.88 -3.97 21.21
C ALA A 48 -8.59 -2.52 21.64
N VAL A 49 -7.39 -2.02 21.35
CA VAL A 49 -6.96 -0.67 21.76
C VAL A 49 -6.83 0.24 20.53
N ILE A 50 -7.44 1.42 20.59
CA ILE A 50 -7.26 2.47 19.59
C ILE A 50 -6.03 3.30 19.98
N LYS A 51 -4.92 3.08 19.27
CA LYS A 51 -3.66 3.79 19.53
C LYS A 51 -3.48 5.00 18.59
N PRO A 52 -3.35 6.24 19.10
CA PRO A 52 -3.02 7.37 18.25
C PRO A 52 -1.61 7.19 17.65
N ASP A 53 -1.38 7.74 16.45
CA ASP A 53 -0.04 7.70 15.85
C ASP A 53 0.79 8.87 16.40
N PRO A 54 1.99 8.65 16.94
CA PRO A 54 2.82 9.73 17.49
C PRO A 54 3.18 10.80 16.45
N TYR A 55 3.16 10.47 15.15
CA TYR A 55 3.56 11.38 14.07
C TYR A 55 2.39 11.93 13.26
N GLU A 56 1.15 11.78 13.73
CA GLU A 56 -0.06 12.18 13.01
C GLU A 56 -0.01 13.64 12.52
N GLY A 57 0.55 14.55 13.33
CA GLY A 57 0.70 15.96 12.95
C GLY A 57 1.71 16.24 11.82
N ARG A 58 2.62 15.30 11.54
CA ARG A 58 3.65 15.43 10.49
C ARG A 58 3.23 14.81 9.16
N PHE A 59 2.05 14.21 9.09
CA PHE A 59 1.57 13.58 7.87
C PHE A 59 1.33 14.61 6.76
N LEU A 60 1.76 14.23 5.55
CA LEU A 60 1.52 15.01 4.34
C LEU A 60 0.01 15.07 4.07
N LYS A 61 -0.56 16.26 4.24
CA LYS A 61 -1.96 16.53 3.89
C LYS A 61 -2.09 16.56 2.36
N SER A 62 -3.09 15.88 1.82
CA SER A 62 -3.47 16.02 0.42
C SER A 62 -3.97 17.45 0.19
N LYS A 63 -3.40 18.13 -0.80
CA LYS A 63 -3.93 19.40 -1.32
C LYS A 63 -4.64 19.14 -2.64
N ASN A 64 -5.65 19.95 -2.94
CA ASN A 64 -6.32 20.00 -4.25
C ASN A 64 -6.94 18.65 -4.71
N GLY A 65 -7.33 17.78 -3.77
CA GLY A 65 -7.86 16.44 -4.10
C GLY A 65 -6.84 15.48 -4.70
N ALA A 66 -5.55 15.85 -4.75
CA ALA A 66 -4.48 15.00 -5.25
C ALA A 66 -4.01 14.02 -4.16
N CYS A 67 -3.38 12.92 -4.59
CA CYS A 67 -2.75 11.99 -3.65
C CYS A 67 -1.61 12.65 -2.86
N SER A 68 -1.28 12.14 -1.67
CA SER A 68 -0.22 12.71 -0.80
C SER A 68 1.11 12.93 -1.52
N ILE A 69 1.50 12.00 -2.40
CA ILE A 69 2.74 12.08 -3.20
C ILE A 69 2.60 13.05 -4.37
N CYS A 70 1.48 12.99 -5.08
CA CYS A 70 1.16 13.86 -6.19
C CYS A 70 1.19 15.32 -5.73
N SER A 71 0.62 15.59 -4.56
CA SER A 71 0.59 16.91 -3.92
C SER A 71 1.97 17.38 -3.45
N ALA A 72 2.89 16.46 -3.16
CA ALA A 72 4.24 16.78 -2.74
C ALA A 72 5.20 17.01 -3.92
N GLY A 73 4.87 16.53 -5.12
CA GLY A 73 5.70 16.70 -6.32
C GLY A 73 7.07 16.01 -6.23
N LEU A 74 7.20 15.00 -5.36
CA LEU A 74 8.47 14.32 -5.10
C LEU A 74 8.78 13.28 -6.17
N ASP A 75 10.00 13.29 -6.69
CA ASP A 75 10.51 12.20 -7.52
C ASP A 75 11.17 11.12 -6.64
N ILE A 76 10.41 10.06 -6.36
CA ILE A 76 10.82 8.99 -5.43
C ILE A 76 11.61 7.92 -6.18
N LYS A 77 12.78 7.57 -5.64
CA LYS A 77 13.66 6.48 -6.08
C LYS A 77 13.50 5.24 -5.20
N HIS A 78 14.03 4.10 -5.66
CA HIS A 78 14.01 2.87 -4.87
C HIS A 78 14.99 2.91 -3.68
N THR A 79 15.93 3.87 -3.72
CA THR A 79 16.89 4.15 -2.66
C THR A 79 16.29 4.92 -1.48
N ASP A 80 15.13 5.56 -1.67
CA ASP A 80 14.52 6.45 -0.66
C ASP A 80 13.72 5.65 0.37
N VAL A 81 14.43 4.80 1.11
CA VAL A 81 13.86 3.82 2.04
C VAL A 81 12.96 4.47 3.11
N LEU A 82 13.30 5.68 3.56
CA LEU A 82 12.53 6.40 4.58
C LEU A 82 11.11 6.76 4.11
N ILE A 83 10.95 7.06 2.82
CA ILE A 83 9.65 7.35 2.23
C ILE A 83 8.92 6.04 1.96
N LEU A 84 9.61 5.05 1.38
CA LEU A 84 9.00 3.76 1.02
C LEU A 84 8.52 2.98 2.25
N ASN A 85 9.23 3.06 3.38
CA ASN A 85 8.83 2.41 4.64
C ASN A 85 7.45 2.85 5.15
N GLN A 86 6.98 4.05 4.79
CA GLN A 86 5.67 4.55 5.20
C GLN A 86 4.51 3.79 4.53
N PHE A 87 4.76 3.14 3.39
CA PHE A 87 3.74 2.42 2.61
C PHE A 87 3.76 0.91 2.87
N VAL A 88 4.45 0.48 3.92
CA VAL A 88 4.71 -0.91 4.23
C VAL A 88 4.37 -1.20 5.69
N THR A 89 3.93 -2.42 5.98
CA THR A 89 3.71 -2.87 7.36
C THR A 89 5.04 -3.08 8.09
N SER A 90 4.98 -3.26 9.42
CA SER A 90 6.15 -3.64 10.23
C SER A 90 6.86 -4.92 9.74
N GLU A 91 6.16 -5.77 9.00
CA GLU A 91 6.69 -7.01 8.43
C GLU A 91 7.35 -6.84 7.06
N GLY A 92 7.20 -5.68 6.40
CA GLY A 92 7.67 -5.51 5.03
C GLY A 92 6.62 -5.82 3.94
N ASN A 93 5.33 -5.96 4.30
CA ASN A 93 4.24 -6.17 3.33
C ASN A 93 3.63 -4.84 2.88
N ILE A 94 3.35 -4.70 1.57
CA ILE A 94 2.83 -3.45 0.99
C ILE A 94 1.40 -3.19 1.47
N LEU A 95 1.13 -1.96 1.92
CA LEU A 95 -0.21 -1.54 2.32
C LEU A 95 -1.16 -1.42 1.12
N PRO A 96 -2.44 -1.83 1.25
CA PRO A 96 -3.41 -1.74 0.16
C PRO A 96 -3.83 -0.29 -0.12
N ARG A 97 -4.24 -0.01 -1.35
CA ARG A 97 -4.66 1.34 -1.81
C ARG A 97 -5.72 2.00 -0.92
N ARG A 98 -6.66 1.21 -0.40
CA ARG A 98 -7.74 1.70 0.50
C ARG A 98 -7.22 2.27 1.83
N VAL A 99 -6.01 1.90 2.24
CA VAL A 99 -5.35 2.39 3.45
C VAL A 99 -4.40 3.53 3.10
N THR A 100 -3.60 3.39 2.03
CA THR A 100 -2.60 4.40 1.64
C THR A 100 -3.22 5.67 1.06
N GLY A 101 -4.41 5.60 0.46
CA GLY A 101 -5.09 6.75 -0.15
C GLY A 101 -4.40 7.28 -1.41
N LEU A 102 -3.52 6.49 -2.03
CA LEU A 102 -2.79 6.88 -3.24
C LEU A 102 -3.63 6.69 -4.51
N CYS A 103 -3.32 7.50 -5.54
CA CYS A 103 -3.79 7.24 -6.90
C CYS A 103 -3.33 5.86 -7.38
N GLU A 104 -4.10 5.23 -8.26
CA GLU A 104 -3.76 3.89 -8.77
C GLU A 104 -2.37 3.82 -9.40
N MET A 105 -2.01 4.83 -10.19
CA MET A 105 -0.70 4.93 -10.84
C MET A 105 0.42 5.00 -9.81
N GLN A 106 0.27 5.83 -8.77
CA GLN A 106 1.27 5.99 -7.72
C GLN A 106 1.38 4.74 -6.83
N GLN A 107 0.27 4.07 -6.55
CA GLN A 107 0.28 2.79 -5.84
C GLN A 107 1.07 1.73 -6.61
N LYS A 108 0.87 1.63 -7.94
CA LYS A 108 1.64 0.71 -8.80
C LYS A 108 3.12 1.07 -8.82
N ARG A 109 3.45 2.36 -8.98
CA ARG A 109 4.83 2.87 -8.96
C ARG A 109 5.54 2.55 -7.64
N ILE A 110 4.94 2.88 -6.50
CA ILE A 110 5.51 2.58 -5.18
C ILE A 110 5.67 1.08 -4.97
N SER A 111 4.69 0.27 -5.37
CA SER A 111 4.79 -1.18 -5.24
C SER A 111 6.03 -1.71 -5.99
N SER A 112 6.30 -1.20 -7.20
CA SER A 112 7.52 -1.54 -7.93
C SER A 112 8.79 -1.06 -7.23
N LEU A 113 8.81 0.17 -6.70
CA LEU A 113 9.97 0.72 -5.98
C LEU A 113 10.27 -0.05 -4.69
N ILE A 114 9.26 -0.44 -3.93
CA ILE A 114 9.41 -1.27 -2.73
C ILE A 114 9.98 -2.64 -3.10
N LEU A 115 9.47 -3.29 -4.15
CA LEU A 115 10.01 -4.58 -4.62
C LEU A 115 11.47 -4.46 -5.05
N MET A 116 11.82 -3.39 -5.78
CA MET A 116 13.20 -3.10 -6.16
C MET A 116 14.10 -2.91 -4.93
N ALA A 117 13.66 -2.11 -3.95
CA ALA A 117 14.39 -1.88 -2.70
C ALA A 117 14.59 -3.17 -1.89
N GLN A 118 13.56 -4.02 -1.81
CA GLN A 118 13.62 -5.32 -1.11
C GLN A 118 14.57 -6.31 -1.81
N HIS A 119 14.58 -6.33 -3.14
CA HIS A 119 15.49 -7.17 -3.91
C HIS A 119 16.93 -6.66 -3.86
N ALA A 120 17.14 -5.35 -3.87
CA ALA A 120 18.44 -4.70 -3.70
C ALA A 120 18.99 -4.84 -2.26
N GLY A 121 18.16 -5.26 -1.29
CA GLY A 121 18.56 -5.44 0.10
C GLY A 121 18.53 -4.17 0.94
N LEU A 122 17.93 -3.09 0.43
CA LEU A 122 17.75 -1.82 1.14
C LEU A 122 16.59 -1.87 2.14
N MET A 123 15.59 -2.72 1.88
CA MET A 123 14.42 -2.92 2.73
C MET A 123 14.26 -4.40 3.09
N LEU A 124 13.96 -4.66 4.36
CA LEU A 124 13.76 -6.03 4.85
C LEU A 124 12.29 -6.42 4.71
N ARG A 125 12.05 -7.66 4.25
CA ARG A 125 10.75 -8.31 4.29
C ARG A 125 10.85 -9.56 5.17
N ARG A 126 10.07 -9.60 6.25
CA ARG A 126 10.07 -10.68 7.24
C ARG A 126 9.42 -11.94 6.65
N SER A 127 9.98 -13.10 6.97
CA SER A 127 9.38 -14.38 6.59
C SER A 127 8.11 -14.64 7.41
N PRO A 128 7.07 -15.28 6.83
CA PRO A 128 5.88 -15.72 7.56
C PRO A 128 6.20 -16.63 8.75
N LYS A 129 7.31 -17.37 8.69
CA LYS A 129 7.75 -18.28 9.75
C LYS A 129 8.56 -17.58 10.87
N GLY A 130 8.62 -16.25 10.87
CA GLY A 130 9.30 -15.49 11.93
C GLY A 130 10.82 -15.61 11.85
N GLY A 131 11.41 -15.08 10.77
CA GLY A 131 12.88 -14.98 10.63
C GLY A 131 13.26 -13.94 9.57
N LEU A 132 14.42 -13.29 9.76
CA LEU A 132 15.04 -12.49 8.71
C LEU A 132 15.67 -13.47 7.70
N LEU A 133 15.30 -13.40 6.42
CA LEU A 133 16.03 -14.17 5.41
C LEU A 133 17.44 -13.58 5.31
N HIS A 134 18.42 -14.30 5.82
CA HIS A 134 19.82 -13.93 5.60
C HIS A 134 20.09 -13.94 4.09
N PRO A 135 20.81 -12.97 3.51
CA PRO A 135 21.06 -12.90 2.07
C PRO A 135 21.64 -14.19 1.48
N LEU A 136 22.51 -14.89 2.22
CA LEU A 136 23.09 -16.18 1.82
C LEU A 136 22.08 -17.35 1.82
N GLN A 137 20.96 -17.22 2.54
CA GLN A 137 19.87 -18.21 2.52
C GLN A 137 18.95 -18.04 1.29
N LYS A 138 19.10 -16.95 0.52
CA LYS A 138 18.32 -16.74 -0.70
C LYS A 138 18.79 -17.71 -1.79
N ARG A 139 17.84 -18.42 -2.40
CA ARG A 139 18.15 -19.40 -3.46
C ARG A 139 18.60 -18.72 -4.75
N LYS A 140 19.54 -19.37 -5.45
CA LYS A 140 20.00 -19.00 -6.82
C LYS A 140 20.61 -17.59 -6.88
N TRP A 141 20.34 -16.86 -7.95
CA TRP A 141 20.86 -15.52 -8.23
C TRP A 141 20.41 -14.44 -7.24
N LYS A 142 19.37 -14.71 -6.44
CA LYS A 142 18.85 -13.75 -5.43
C LYS A 142 19.81 -13.48 -4.27
N LYS A 143 20.90 -14.25 -4.16
CA LYS A 143 21.97 -14.04 -3.18
C LYS A 143 22.95 -12.93 -3.58
N PHE A 144 22.99 -12.58 -4.87
CA PHE A 144 23.91 -11.57 -5.40
C PHE A 144 23.29 -10.18 -5.33
N ASN A 145 24.14 -9.16 -5.22
CA ASN A 145 23.71 -7.76 -5.23
C ASN A 145 23.00 -7.46 -6.55
N SER A 146 21.81 -6.87 -6.45
CA SER A 146 20.97 -6.50 -7.59
C SER A 146 20.75 -4.99 -7.55
N TYR A 147 20.94 -4.34 -8.69
CA TYR A 147 20.75 -2.90 -8.85
C TYR A 147 19.64 -2.64 -9.87
N TYR A 148 18.88 -1.55 -9.67
CA TYR A 148 17.74 -1.22 -10.51
C TYR A 148 17.86 0.20 -11.06
N ASP A 149 17.39 0.38 -12.29
CA ASP A 149 17.16 1.70 -12.90
C ASP A 149 15.66 2.00 -12.87
N GLU A 150 15.24 3.07 -12.20
CA GLU A 150 13.83 3.44 -12.06
C GLU A 150 13.19 3.83 -13.40
N ARG A 151 13.99 4.21 -14.40
CA ARG A 151 13.49 4.55 -15.75
C ARG A 151 12.77 3.38 -16.42
N THR A 152 13.07 2.15 -16.00
CA THR A 152 12.46 0.92 -16.52
C THR A 152 11.02 0.69 -16.03
N ILE A 153 10.56 1.44 -15.01
CA ILE A 153 9.22 1.29 -14.45
C ILE A 153 8.17 1.70 -15.49
N ARG A 154 7.18 0.83 -15.72
CA ARG A 154 6.08 1.09 -16.67
C ARG A 154 5.10 2.15 -16.17
N ALA A 155 4.80 2.12 -14.86
CA ALA A 155 3.89 3.06 -14.21
C ALA A 155 4.60 4.41 -13.98
N ARG A 156 4.78 5.18 -15.06
CA ARG A 156 5.35 6.53 -14.98
C ARG A 156 4.26 7.55 -14.70
N TYR A 157 4.57 8.45 -13.77
CA TYR A 157 3.84 9.70 -13.58
C TYR A 157 4.52 10.73 -14.48
N LYS A 158 3.77 11.33 -15.42
CA LYS A 158 4.26 12.43 -16.26
C LYS A 158 4.12 13.73 -15.51
#